data_AF-A0A1L0BAA2-F1
#
_entry.id   AF-A0A1L0BAA2-F1
#
_cell.length_a   1.000
_cell.length_b   1.000
_cell.length_c   1.000
_cell.angle_alpha   90.00
_cell.angle_beta   90.00
_cell.angle_gamma   90.00
#
_symmetry.space_group_name_H-M   'P 1'
#
loop_
_entity.id
_entity.type
_entity.pdbx_description
1 polymer ?
#
loop_
_entity_poly.entity_id
_entity_poly.type
_entity_poly.pdbx_seq_one_letter_code
_entity_poly.pdbx_strand_id
1 'polypeptide(L)'
;MMDTTPCKSVECPFCRKKFASKSTYGRHLDSKRADSLHPAEEVDALRKNVVRRGERGSDEVRQEKQKIAKQKASRAYNLKDDVKERNKRRRKERDVRIKASLKAYAWYTSKLAKSEMKEPVTFLEMVAVYLPVSQWPKPGEYPGESELQKLLATLVGKSSADGVFGAWDAWKRSEGDKEKKWRDTSNKMLQETLQNTSLWEIVRCQQLINEKCKEGVENLQGGFLDMLMSGEESQDMIE
;
A
#
# COMPACT_ATOMS: atom_id res chain seq x y z
N MET A 1 17.16 -7.34 -73.66
CA MET A 1 18.57 -7.75 -73.58
C MET A 1 18.87 -7.96 -72.11
N MET A 2 19.21 -9.19 -71.70
CA MET A 2 19.44 -9.50 -70.28
C MET A 2 20.88 -9.13 -69.91
N ASP A 3 21.04 -8.19 -68.98
CA ASP A 3 22.33 -7.81 -68.43
C ASP A 3 22.90 -8.94 -67.57
N THR A 4 23.85 -9.70 -68.12
CA THR A 4 24.66 -10.64 -67.35
C THR A 4 25.76 -9.87 -66.61
N THR A 5 25.46 -9.41 -65.40
CA THR A 5 26.49 -8.87 -64.49
C THR A 5 27.52 -9.97 -64.21
N PRO A 6 28.83 -9.73 -64.38
CA PRO A 6 29.85 -10.76 -64.12
C PRO A 6 29.84 -11.13 -62.64
N CYS A 7 29.35 -12.33 -62.33
CA CYS A 7 29.40 -12.89 -60.98
C CYS A 7 30.87 -13.07 -60.58
N LYS A 8 31.36 -12.26 -59.64
CA LYS A 8 32.67 -12.43 -59.02
C LYS A 8 32.72 -13.82 -58.36
N SER A 9 33.40 -14.76 -58.99
CA SER A 9 33.61 -16.11 -58.45
C SER A 9 34.38 -16.00 -57.14
N VAL A 10 33.89 -16.64 -56.09
CA VAL A 10 34.52 -16.65 -54.76
C VAL A 10 35.24 -17.97 -54.58
N GLU A 11 36.52 -17.94 -54.22
CA GLU A 11 37.33 -19.13 -54.00
C GLU A 11 37.47 -19.44 -52.50
N CYS A 12 37.39 -20.71 -52.14
CA CYS A 12 37.63 -21.15 -50.77
C CYS A 12 39.13 -21.18 -50.44
N PRO A 13 39.60 -20.51 -49.38
CA PRO A 13 41.02 -20.47 -49.03
C PRO A 13 41.58 -21.84 -48.61
N PHE A 14 40.70 -22.74 -48.15
CA PHE A 14 41.08 -24.05 -47.61
C PHE A 14 41.21 -25.13 -48.70
N CYS A 15 40.22 -25.23 -49.58
CA CYS A 15 40.15 -26.29 -50.58
C CYS A 15 40.23 -25.81 -52.03
N ARG A 16 40.47 -24.50 -52.25
CA ARG A 16 40.63 -23.84 -53.56
C ARG A 16 39.49 -24.07 -54.57
N LYS A 17 38.32 -24.49 -54.09
CA LYS A 17 37.12 -24.65 -54.92
C LYS A 17 36.53 -23.27 -55.21
N LYS A 18 36.17 -23.04 -56.48
CA LYS A 18 35.54 -21.80 -56.94
C LYS A 18 34.02 -21.94 -56.89
N PHE A 19 33.36 -20.91 -56.36
CA PHE A 19 31.91 -20.83 -56.20
C PHE A 19 31.36 -19.68 -57.03
N ALA A 20 30.22 -19.89 -57.66
CA ALA A 20 29.55 -18.88 -58.48
C ALA A 20 28.98 -17.71 -57.64
N SER A 21 28.71 -17.93 -56.35
CA SER A 21 28.17 -16.88 -55.46
C SER A 21 28.69 -16.99 -54.02
N LYS A 22 28.62 -15.87 -53.29
CA LYS A 22 28.86 -15.83 -51.83
C LYS A 22 27.92 -16.75 -51.05
N SER A 23 26.70 -16.98 -51.56
CA SER A 23 25.70 -17.84 -50.90
C SER A 23 26.10 -19.32 -50.97
N THR A 24 26.50 -19.79 -52.16
CA THR A 24 27.02 -21.16 -52.34
C THR A 24 28.33 -21.38 -51.59
N TYR A 25 29.20 -20.37 -51.52
CA TYR A 25 30.41 -20.41 -50.70
C TYR A 25 30.10 -20.54 -49.20
N GLY A 26 29.13 -19.77 -48.68
CA GLY A 26 28.68 -19.89 -47.30
C GLY A 26 28.15 -21.27 -46.94
N ARG A 27 27.36 -21.89 -47.84
CA ARG A 27 26.85 -23.26 -47.66
C ARG A 27 27.97 -24.31 -47.67
N HIS A 28 28.98 -24.12 -48.52
CA HIS A 28 30.17 -24.98 -48.54
C HIS A 28 30.91 -24.93 -47.21
N LEU A 29 31.19 -23.72 -46.70
CA LEU A 29 31.84 -23.54 -45.40
C LEU A 29 31.05 -24.17 -44.25
N ASP A 30 29.72 -24.05 -44.25
CA ASP A 30 28.88 -24.67 -43.21
C ASP A 30 28.87 -26.20 -43.31
N SER A 31 28.85 -26.76 -44.53
CA SER A 31 28.80 -28.22 -44.76
C SER A 31 30.14 -28.91 -44.52
N LYS A 32 31.23 -28.15 -44.58
CA LYS A 32 32.61 -28.65 -44.47
C LYS A 32 33.28 -28.21 -43.18
N ARG A 33 32.53 -27.63 -42.24
CA ARG A 33 33.02 -27.22 -40.93
C ARG A 33 33.58 -28.43 -40.18
N ALA A 34 34.81 -28.30 -39.67
CA ALA A 34 35.55 -29.35 -38.95
C ALA A 34 36.05 -30.54 -39.79
N ASP A 35 36.03 -30.46 -41.12
CA ASP A 35 36.79 -31.39 -41.97
C ASP A 35 38.31 -31.18 -41.75
N SER A 36 39.12 -32.19 -42.02
CA SER A 36 40.59 -32.14 -41.88
C SER A 36 41.27 -31.00 -42.65
N LEU A 37 40.62 -30.48 -43.71
CA LEU A 37 41.07 -29.35 -44.50
C LEU A 37 40.42 -28.01 -44.09
N HIS A 38 39.38 -28.02 -43.25
CA HIS A 38 38.60 -26.85 -42.87
C HIS A 38 38.48 -26.76 -41.34
N PRO A 39 39.47 -26.16 -40.65
CA PRO A 39 39.44 -25.97 -39.21
C PRO A 39 38.19 -25.19 -38.78
N ALA A 40 37.47 -25.69 -37.77
CA ALA A 40 36.21 -25.09 -37.33
C ALA A 40 36.37 -23.63 -36.91
N GLU A 41 37.48 -23.30 -36.24
CA GLU A 41 37.76 -21.95 -35.71
C GLU A 41 37.94 -20.91 -36.83
N GLU A 42 38.66 -21.26 -37.90
CA GLU A 42 38.90 -20.34 -39.01
C GLU A 42 37.65 -20.16 -39.89
N VAL A 43 36.87 -21.22 -40.06
CA VAL A 43 35.56 -21.15 -40.72
C VAL A 43 34.61 -20.23 -39.94
N ASP A 44 34.58 -20.35 -38.61
CA ASP A 44 33.76 -19.50 -37.75
C ASP A 44 34.22 -18.04 -37.78
N ALA A 45 35.53 -17.77 -37.81
CA ALA A 45 36.07 -16.42 -37.97
C ALA A 45 35.64 -15.77 -39.30
N LEU A 46 35.69 -16.52 -40.40
CA LEU A 46 35.24 -16.06 -41.72
C LEU A 46 33.72 -15.83 -41.78
N ARG A 47 32.95 -16.57 -40.98
CA ARG A 47 31.47 -16.48 -40.91
C ARG A 47 30.98 -15.50 -39.84
N LYS A 48 31.84 -15.00 -38.94
CA LYS A 48 31.51 -14.16 -37.77
C LYS A 48 30.70 -12.89 -38.09
N ASN A 49 30.92 -12.30 -39.26
CA ASN A 49 30.22 -11.07 -39.68
C ASN A 49 28.92 -11.34 -40.48
N VAL A 50 28.56 -12.59 -40.70
CA VAL A 50 27.34 -12.97 -41.42
C VAL A 50 26.23 -13.21 -40.42
N VAL A 51 25.34 -12.22 -40.26
CA VAL A 51 24.15 -12.33 -39.40
C VAL A 51 23.28 -13.49 -39.88
N ARG A 52 23.25 -14.58 -39.10
CA ARG A 52 22.38 -15.72 -39.39
C ARG A 52 20.93 -15.35 -39.03
N ARG A 53 19.97 -15.77 -39.87
CA ARG A 53 18.53 -15.62 -39.60
C ARG A 53 18.17 -16.54 -38.42
N GLY A 54 18.32 -16.05 -37.18
CA GLY A 54 18.10 -16.85 -35.97
C GLY A 54 18.86 -16.34 -34.74
N GLU A 55 19.97 -15.61 -34.91
CA GLU A 55 20.68 -14.92 -33.84
C GLU A 55 19.96 -13.61 -33.46
N ARG A 56 18.68 -13.71 -33.09
CA ARG A 56 18.09 -12.68 -32.25
C ARG A 56 18.85 -12.80 -30.94
N GLY A 57 19.69 -11.80 -30.61
CA GLY A 57 20.37 -11.74 -29.32
C GLY A 57 19.40 -12.12 -28.21
N SER A 58 19.88 -12.85 -27.19
CA SER A 58 19.07 -13.48 -26.16
C SER A 58 17.88 -12.60 -25.76
N ASP A 59 16.69 -13.20 -25.60
CA ASP A 59 15.47 -12.45 -25.31
C ASP A 59 15.64 -11.49 -24.11
N GLU A 60 16.54 -11.82 -23.19
CA GLU A 60 17.01 -10.97 -22.09
C GLU A 60 17.63 -9.65 -22.56
N VAL A 61 18.56 -9.67 -23.52
CA VAL A 61 19.19 -8.45 -24.07
C VAL A 61 18.16 -7.57 -24.79
N ARG A 62 17.16 -8.18 -25.43
CA ARG A 62 16.06 -7.45 -26.08
C ARG A 62 15.12 -6.83 -25.06
N GLN A 63 14.75 -7.57 -24.02
CA GLN A 63 13.92 -7.07 -22.92
C GLN A 63 14.62 -5.93 -22.17
N GLU A 64 15.92 -6.05 -21.93
CA GLU A 64 16.69 -5.01 -21.23
C GLU A 64 16.78 -3.72 -22.06
N LYS A 65 17.07 -3.82 -23.36
CA LYS A 65 17.03 -2.66 -24.26
C LYS A 65 15.65 -1.99 -24.29
N GLN A 66 14.57 -2.77 -24.25
CA GLN A 66 13.21 -2.22 -24.18
C GLN A 66 12.93 -1.53 -22.84
N LYS A 67 13.37 -2.08 -21.71
CA LYS A 67 13.25 -1.44 -20.38
C LYS A 67 13.99 -0.11 -20.35
N ILE A 68 15.22 -0.07 -20.83
CA ILE A 68 16.03 1.16 -20.90
C ILE A 68 15.36 2.21 -21.79
N ALA A 69 14.84 1.81 -22.96
CA ALA A 69 14.14 2.72 -23.86
C ALA A 69 12.86 3.29 -23.22
N LYS A 70 12.05 2.44 -22.56
CA LYS A 70 10.86 2.87 -21.81
C LYS A 70 11.21 3.82 -20.68
N GLN A 71 12.30 3.55 -19.95
CA GLN A 71 12.77 4.41 -18.87
C GLN A 71 13.22 5.79 -19.40
N LYS A 72 13.97 5.84 -20.50
CA LYS A 72 14.38 7.10 -21.15
C LYS A 72 13.17 7.90 -21.64
N ALA A 73 12.21 7.24 -22.30
CA ALA A 73 10.98 7.88 -22.75
C ALA A 73 10.14 8.42 -21.58
N SER A 74 10.02 7.67 -20.48
CA SER A 74 9.34 8.12 -19.26
C SER A 74 10.05 9.32 -18.61
N ARG A 75 11.38 9.32 -18.54
CA ARG A 75 12.16 10.46 -18.05
C ARG A 75 11.94 11.70 -18.92
N ALA A 76 12.03 11.56 -20.24
CA ALA A 76 11.77 12.66 -21.19
C ALA A 76 10.34 13.22 -21.07
N TYR A 77 9.35 12.35 -20.83
CA TYR A 77 7.97 12.78 -20.58
C TYR A 77 7.83 13.55 -19.26
N ASN A 78 8.41 13.03 -18.17
CA ASN A 78 8.37 13.67 -16.85
C ASN A 78 9.19 14.97 -16.76
N LEU A 79 10.11 15.20 -17.71
CA LEU A 79 10.91 16.42 -17.82
C LEU A 79 10.11 17.60 -18.38
N LYS A 80 8.99 17.36 -19.07
CA LYS A 80 8.15 18.43 -19.62
C LYS A 80 7.44 19.20 -18.50
N ASP A 81 7.39 20.53 -18.63
CA ASP A 81 6.89 21.40 -17.56
C ASP A 81 5.38 21.29 -17.35
N ASP A 82 4.60 21.03 -18.41
CA ASP A 82 3.16 20.73 -18.32
C ASP A 82 2.90 19.46 -17.49
N VAL A 83 3.73 18.43 -17.67
CA VAL A 83 3.67 17.18 -16.91
C VAL A 83 4.09 17.41 -15.45
N LYS A 84 5.13 18.20 -15.19
CA LYS A 84 5.55 18.56 -13.84
C LYS A 84 4.44 19.31 -13.09
N GLU A 85 3.86 20.33 -13.70
CA GLU A 85 2.78 21.12 -13.07
C GLU A 85 1.51 20.28 -12.85
N ARG A 86 1.15 19.40 -13.80
CA ARG A 86 0.06 18.43 -13.60
C ARG A 86 0.33 17.47 -12.45
N ASN A 87 1.56 16.94 -12.35
CA ASN A 87 1.95 16.05 -11.25
C ASN A 87 1.98 16.77 -9.90
N LYS A 88 2.45 18.01 -9.87
CA LYS A 88 2.43 18.89 -8.69
C LYS A 88 1.00 19.13 -8.21
N ARG A 89 0.07 19.44 -9.12
CA ARG A 89 -1.36 19.58 -8.80
C ARG A 89 -1.96 18.30 -8.23
N ARG A 90 -1.71 17.15 -8.88
CA ARG A 90 -2.17 15.83 -8.39
C ARG A 90 -1.62 15.48 -7.00
N ARG A 91 -0.37 15.83 -6.70
CA ARG A 91 0.21 15.65 -5.36
C ARG A 91 -0.52 16.52 -4.34
N LYS A 92 -0.67 17.82 -4.61
CA LYS A 92 -1.43 18.74 -3.74
C LYS A 92 -2.84 18.25 -3.47
N GLU A 93 -3.58 17.82 -4.48
CA GLU A 93 -4.95 17.27 -4.32
C GLU A 93 -4.99 16.00 -3.48
N ARG A 94 -3.97 15.14 -3.60
CA ARG A 94 -3.85 13.94 -2.76
C ARG A 94 -3.54 14.32 -1.32
N ASP A 95 -2.59 15.23 -1.12
CA ASP A 95 -2.17 15.67 0.22
C ASP A 95 -3.32 16.35 0.95
N VAL A 96 -4.11 17.17 0.26
CA VAL A 96 -5.36 17.77 0.79
C VAL A 96 -6.35 16.69 1.21
N ARG A 97 -6.57 15.66 0.37
CA ARG A 97 -7.46 14.53 0.72
C ARG A 97 -6.96 13.76 1.94
N ILE A 98 -5.66 13.47 2.00
CA ILE A 98 -5.05 12.77 3.15
C ILE A 98 -5.21 13.63 4.41
N LYS A 99 -4.90 14.93 4.34
CA LYS A 99 -5.01 15.85 5.48
C LYS A 99 -6.46 15.98 5.97
N ALA A 100 -7.42 16.12 5.05
CA ALA A 100 -8.84 16.15 5.39
C ALA A 100 -9.28 14.83 6.04
N SER A 101 -8.79 13.69 5.53
CA SER A 101 -9.06 12.38 6.11
C SER A 101 -8.53 12.24 7.53
N LEU A 102 -7.26 12.59 7.75
CA LEU A 102 -6.66 12.56 9.09
C LEU A 102 -7.42 13.48 10.07
N LYS A 103 -7.83 14.67 9.62
CA LYS A 103 -8.66 15.57 10.44
C LYS A 103 -10.03 14.98 10.77
N ALA A 104 -10.69 14.34 9.80
CA ALA A 104 -11.99 13.71 10.01
C ALA A 104 -11.90 12.53 10.99
N TYR A 105 -10.87 11.68 10.86
CA TYR A 105 -10.60 10.62 11.82
C TYR A 105 -10.30 11.18 13.20
N ALA A 106 -9.41 12.17 13.31
CA ALA A 106 -9.07 12.82 14.59
C ALA A 106 -10.30 13.45 15.26
N TRP A 107 -11.17 14.10 14.49
CA TRP A 107 -12.44 14.63 14.98
C TRP A 107 -13.35 13.52 15.51
N TYR A 108 -13.51 12.43 14.78
CA TYR A 108 -14.37 11.33 15.19
C TYR A 108 -13.82 10.63 16.43
N THR A 109 -12.52 10.34 16.48
CA THR A 109 -11.88 9.76 17.68
C THR A 109 -11.97 10.69 18.88
N SER A 110 -11.91 12.02 18.67
CA SER A 110 -12.09 12.99 19.76
C SER A 110 -13.51 12.99 20.35
N LYS A 111 -14.52 12.51 19.61
CA LYS A 111 -15.87 12.32 20.17
C LYS A 111 -15.94 11.12 21.11
N LEU A 112 -15.16 10.08 20.82
CA LEU A 112 -15.15 8.83 21.59
C LEU A 112 -14.18 8.86 22.78
N ALA A 113 -13.04 9.55 22.65
CA ALA A 113 -11.92 9.45 23.58
C ALA A 113 -11.85 10.58 24.62
N LYS A 114 -12.93 11.35 24.84
CA LYS A 114 -12.89 12.55 25.69
C LYS A 114 -12.81 12.27 27.19
N SER A 115 -13.06 11.03 27.62
CA SER A 115 -12.98 10.67 29.04
C SER A 115 -11.66 9.96 29.29
N GLU A 116 -10.83 10.52 30.17
CA GLU A 116 -9.90 9.71 30.94
C GLU A 116 -10.76 8.72 31.73
N MET A 117 -10.96 7.52 31.17
CA MET A 117 -11.71 6.48 31.86
C MET A 117 -10.96 6.21 33.16
N LYS A 118 -11.63 6.45 34.29
CA LYS A 118 -11.08 6.11 35.60
C LYS A 118 -10.81 4.61 35.62
N GLU A 119 -9.67 4.22 36.19
CA GLU A 119 -9.39 2.81 36.35
C GLU A 119 -10.53 2.14 37.14
N PRO A 120 -11.06 1.01 36.66
CA PRO A 120 -12.19 0.35 37.29
C PRO A 120 -11.78 -0.16 38.66
N VAL A 121 -12.49 0.26 39.71
CA VAL A 121 -12.16 -0.08 41.11
C VAL A 121 -12.97 -1.29 41.57
N THR A 122 -14.21 -1.40 41.10
CA THR A 122 -15.11 -2.49 41.50
C THR A 122 -15.14 -3.60 40.45
N PHE A 123 -15.48 -4.82 40.90
CA PHE A 123 -15.56 -5.98 39.99
C PHE A 123 -16.55 -5.76 38.84
N LEU A 124 -17.69 -5.12 39.11
CA LEU A 124 -18.68 -4.80 38.09
C LEU A 124 -18.11 -3.88 37.02
N GLU A 125 -17.38 -2.84 37.42
CA GLU A 125 -16.73 -1.92 36.50
C GLU A 125 -15.66 -2.64 35.68
N MET A 126 -14.86 -3.52 36.30
CA MET A 126 -13.85 -4.32 35.60
C MET A 126 -14.50 -5.22 34.54
N VAL A 127 -15.62 -5.87 34.86
CA VAL A 127 -16.38 -6.69 33.90
C VAL A 127 -16.90 -5.82 32.75
N ALA A 128 -17.50 -4.67 33.05
CA ALA A 128 -18.06 -3.77 32.03
C ALA A 128 -16.98 -3.16 31.12
N VAL A 129 -15.79 -2.86 31.64
CA VAL A 129 -14.70 -2.20 30.88
C VAL A 129 -13.88 -3.22 30.08
N TYR A 130 -13.52 -4.35 30.68
CA TYR A 130 -12.56 -5.28 30.07
C TYR A 130 -13.20 -6.41 29.28
N LEU A 131 -14.44 -6.80 29.56
CA LEU A 131 -15.13 -7.82 28.78
C LEU A 131 -15.98 -7.18 27.67
N PRO A 132 -15.97 -7.73 26.44
CA PRO A 132 -16.87 -7.29 25.40
C PRO A 132 -18.33 -7.56 25.79
N VAL A 133 -19.26 -6.72 25.31
CA VAL A 133 -20.70 -6.81 25.61
C VAL A 133 -21.29 -8.19 25.27
N SER A 134 -20.74 -8.87 24.26
CA SER A 134 -21.15 -10.24 23.90
C SER A 134 -20.84 -11.30 24.96
N GLN A 135 -19.95 -10.99 25.90
CA GLN A 135 -19.54 -11.88 26.99
C GLN A 135 -20.13 -11.50 28.34
N TRP A 136 -20.90 -10.41 28.40
CA TRP A 136 -21.60 -9.97 29.60
C TRP A 136 -22.66 -11.00 30.03
N PRO A 137 -23.12 -10.94 31.30
CA PRO A 137 -24.25 -11.75 31.76
C PRO A 137 -25.48 -11.55 30.88
N LYS A 138 -26.31 -12.58 30.76
CA LYS A 138 -27.55 -12.48 29.98
C LYS A 138 -28.53 -11.50 30.64
N PRO A 139 -29.53 -10.99 29.90
CA PRO A 139 -30.57 -10.15 30.49
C PRO A 139 -31.25 -10.86 31.67
N GLY A 140 -31.29 -10.22 32.84
CA GLY A 140 -31.80 -10.79 34.09
C GLY A 140 -30.75 -11.50 34.96
N GLU A 141 -29.51 -11.60 34.49
CA GLU A 141 -28.39 -12.17 35.25
C GLU A 141 -27.41 -11.06 35.70
N TYR A 142 -26.47 -11.42 36.57
CA TYR A 142 -25.42 -10.54 37.07
C TYR A 142 -24.05 -11.23 37.03
N PRO A 143 -22.93 -10.48 37.06
CA PRO A 143 -21.59 -11.05 36.96
C PRO A 143 -21.31 -12.06 38.07
N GLY A 144 -20.97 -13.28 37.67
CA GLY A 144 -20.66 -14.39 38.55
C GLY A 144 -19.26 -14.95 38.32
N GLU A 145 -19.08 -16.21 38.72
CA GLU A 145 -17.78 -16.89 38.62
C GLU A 145 -17.37 -17.14 37.15
N SER A 146 -18.34 -17.33 36.25
CA SER A 146 -18.11 -17.38 34.81
C SER A 146 -17.42 -16.12 34.30
N GLU A 147 -17.90 -14.94 34.71
CA GLU A 147 -17.37 -13.65 34.26
C GLU A 147 -16.02 -13.37 34.90
N LEU A 148 -15.79 -13.81 36.14
CA LEU A 148 -14.47 -13.78 36.75
C LEU A 148 -13.45 -14.58 35.93
N GLN A 149 -13.78 -15.81 35.52
CA GLN A 149 -12.87 -16.64 34.73
C GLN A 149 -12.56 -15.99 33.36
N LYS A 150 -13.59 -15.45 32.69
CA LYS A 150 -13.41 -14.70 31.43
C LYS A 150 -12.52 -13.46 31.63
N LEU A 151 -12.72 -12.74 32.72
CA LEU A 151 -11.96 -11.54 33.06
C LEU A 151 -10.50 -11.88 33.32
N LEU A 152 -10.22 -12.90 34.14
CA LEU A 152 -8.87 -13.38 34.42
C LEU A 152 -8.18 -13.81 33.12
N ALA A 153 -8.86 -14.58 32.26
CA ALA A 153 -8.33 -14.99 30.96
C ALA A 153 -7.97 -13.78 30.05
N THR A 154 -8.76 -12.70 30.12
CA THR A 154 -8.54 -11.46 29.34
C THR A 154 -7.42 -10.59 29.91
N LEU A 155 -7.15 -10.71 31.21
CA LEU A 155 -6.14 -9.94 31.94
C LEU A 155 -4.81 -10.67 32.12
N VAL A 156 -4.69 -11.94 31.71
CA VAL A 156 -3.41 -12.67 31.77
C VAL A 156 -2.30 -11.87 31.07
N GLY A 157 -1.27 -11.50 31.83
CA GLY A 157 -0.11 -10.74 31.34
C GLY A 157 -0.28 -9.22 31.33
N LYS A 158 -1.38 -8.67 31.86
CA LYS A 158 -1.57 -7.22 32.03
C LYS A 158 -1.39 -6.82 33.50
N SER A 159 -0.75 -5.69 33.76
CA SER A 159 -0.56 -5.15 35.13
C SER A 159 -1.87 -4.86 35.87
N SER A 160 -2.99 -4.76 35.15
CA SER A 160 -4.33 -4.52 35.70
C SER A 160 -5.01 -5.74 36.34
N ALA A 161 -4.30 -6.88 36.47
CA ALA A 161 -4.82 -8.07 37.16
C ALA A 161 -4.78 -7.93 38.70
N ASP A 162 -3.96 -7.02 39.21
CA ASP A 162 -3.83 -6.77 40.64
C ASP A 162 -5.12 -6.18 41.20
N GLY A 163 -5.67 -6.82 42.24
CA GLY A 163 -6.90 -6.38 42.91
C GLY A 163 -8.20 -6.99 42.37
N VAL A 164 -8.19 -7.73 41.25
CA VAL A 164 -9.40 -8.38 40.70
C VAL A 164 -10.04 -9.34 41.71
N PHE A 165 -9.24 -10.16 42.38
CA PHE A 165 -9.75 -11.10 43.40
C PHE A 165 -10.33 -10.36 44.63
N GLY A 166 -9.69 -9.28 45.06
CA GLY A 166 -10.20 -8.47 46.18
C GLY A 166 -11.53 -7.79 45.82
N ALA A 167 -11.64 -7.25 44.61
CA ALA A 167 -12.87 -6.65 44.09
C ALA A 167 -13.98 -7.71 43.93
N TRP A 168 -13.63 -8.92 43.46
CA TRP A 168 -14.55 -10.06 43.36
C TRP A 168 -15.05 -10.49 44.74
N ASP A 169 -14.18 -10.64 45.73
CA ASP A 169 -14.58 -11.04 47.08
C ASP A 169 -15.47 -10.00 47.76
N ALA A 170 -15.23 -8.71 47.50
CA ALA A 170 -16.11 -7.63 47.93
C ALA A 170 -17.48 -7.70 47.26
N TRP A 171 -17.52 -7.97 45.94
CA TRP A 171 -18.77 -8.15 45.20
C TRP A 171 -19.56 -9.39 45.66
N LYS A 172 -18.87 -10.51 45.87
CA LYS A 172 -19.47 -11.77 46.32
C LYS A 172 -20.20 -11.59 47.65
N ARG A 173 -19.56 -10.88 48.59
CA ARG A 173 -20.11 -10.52 49.91
C ARG A 173 -21.10 -9.36 49.90
N SER A 174 -21.25 -8.65 48.78
CA SER A 174 -22.18 -7.53 48.72
C SER A 174 -23.62 -8.01 48.83
N GLU A 175 -24.39 -7.35 49.70
CA GLU A 175 -25.80 -7.63 49.93
C GLU A 175 -26.70 -6.76 49.05
N GLY A 176 -27.97 -7.17 48.90
CA GLY A 176 -28.99 -6.47 48.11
C GLY A 176 -29.15 -7.00 46.68
N ASP A 177 -29.92 -6.25 45.89
CA ASP A 177 -30.26 -6.62 44.52
C ASP A 177 -29.05 -6.46 43.59
N LYS A 178 -28.37 -7.59 43.34
CA LYS A 178 -27.18 -7.66 42.49
C LYS A 178 -27.50 -7.40 41.01
N GLU A 179 -28.68 -7.76 40.55
CA GLU A 179 -29.10 -7.52 39.17
C GLU A 179 -29.26 -6.02 38.93
N LYS A 180 -29.94 -5.32 39.84
CA LYS A 180 -30.07 -3.87 39.76
C LYS A 180 -28.72 -3.16 39.79
N LYS A 181 -27.82 -3.55 40.72
CA LYS A 181 -26.47 -2.98 40.78
C LYS A 181 -25.70 -3.17 39.48
N TRP A 182 -25.75 -4.38 38.92
CA TRP A 182 -25.10 -4.65 37.63
C TRP A 182 -25.68 -3.77 36.52
N ARG A 183 -27.00 -3.71 36.40
CA ARG A 183 -27.69 -2.90 35.39
C ARG A 183 -27.32 -1.43 35.48
N ASP A 184 -27.30 -0.88 36.69
CA ASP A 184 -26.97 0.52 36.94
C ASP A 184 -25.50 0.79 36.59
N THR A 185 -24.57 -0.09 37.02
CA THR A 185 -23.15 0.03 36.70
C THR A 185 -22.87 -0.13 35.20
N SER A 186 -23.47 -1.12 34.54
CA SER A 186 -23.27 -1.35 33.10
C SER A 186 -23.79 -0.18 32.28
N ASN A 187 -24.96 0.36 32.63
CA ASN A 187 -25.53 1.54 31.95
C ASN A 187 -24.66 2.78 32.17
N LYS A 188 -24.20 3.01 33.41
CA LYS A 188 -23.29 4.11 33.72
C LYS A 188 -21.99 3.99 32.92
N MET A 189 -21.38 2.81 32.88
CA MET A 189 -20.13 2.57 32.15
C MET A 189 -20.32 2.77 30.63
N LEU A 190 -21.44 2.32 30.07
CA LEU A 190 -21.78 2.59 28.67
C LEU A 190 -21.96 4.08 28.42
N GLN A 191 -22.64 4.81 29.31
CA GLN A 191 -22.82 6.25 29.19
C GLN A 191 -21.49 7.02 29.32
N GLU A 192 -20.60 6.61 30.22
CA GLU A 192 -19.27 7.23 30.36
C GLU A 192 -18.38 6.95 29.15
N THR A 193 -18.46 5.73 28.59
CA THR A 193 -17.66 5.31 27.43
C THR A 193 -18.17 5.93 26.13
N LEU A 194 -19.48 5.93 25.90
CA LEU A 194 -20.09 6.43 24.67
C LEU A 194 -20.34 7.94 24.71
N GLN A 195 -20.44 8.51 25.91
CA GLN A 195 -20.77 9.92 26.15
C GLN A 195 -22.02 10.34 25.37
N ASN A 196 -21.90 11.41 24.59
CA ASN A 196 -22.94 11.94 23.71
C ASN A 196 -22.96 11.27 22.33
N THR A 197 -22.22 10.18 22.13
CA THR A 197 -22.18 9.47 20.85
C THR A 197 -23.28 8.42 20.82
N SER A 198 -24.19 8.56 19.87
CA SER A 198 -25.26 7.59 19.67
C SER A 198 -24.74 6.30 19.02
N LEU A 199 -25.40 5.16 19.29
CA LEU A 199 -25.11 3.90 18.58
C LEU A 199 -25.26 4.05 17.05
N TRP A 200 -26.16 4.92 16.60
CA TRP A 200 -26.33 5.22 15.18
C TRP A 200 -25.08 5.87 14.58
N GLU A 201 -24.46 6.82 15.29
CA GLU A 201 -23.19 7.44 14.87
C GLU A 201 -22.03 6.44 14.87
N ILE A 202 -22.06 5.43 15.74
CA ILE A 202 -21.06 4.36 15.78
C ILE A 202 -21.22 3.43 14.57
N VAL A 203 -22.44 2.98 14.31
CA VAL A 203 -22.75 2.12 13.15
C VAL A 203 -22.43 2.82 11.83
N ARG A 204 -22.64 4.15 11.76
CA ARG A 204 -22.37 4.96 10.57
C ARG A 204 -21.04 5.71 10.62
N CYS A 205 -20.09 5.27 11.44
CA CYS A 205 -18.81 5.96 11.62
C CYS A 205 -18.14 6.27 10.28
N GLN A 206 -18.11 5.30 9.36
CA GLN A 206 -17.49 5.47 8.04
C GLN A 206 -18.21 6.53 7.20
N GLN A 207 -19.53 6.60 7.25
CA GLN A 207 -20.31 7.59 6.50
C GLN A 207 -20.04 8.99 7.03
N LEU A 208 -20.09 9.17 8.36
CA LEU A 208 -19.81 10.45 9.02
C LEU A 208 -18.38 10.92 8.77
N ILE A 209 -17.40 10.02 8.85
CA ILE A 209 -16.00 10.33 8.54
C ILE A 209 -15.87 10.75 7.07
N ASN A 210 -16.53 10.05 6.15
CA ASN A 210 -16.48 10.39 4.72
C ASN A 210 -17.12 11.76 4.44
N GLU A 211 -18.24 12.08 5.08
CA GLU A 211 -18.88 13.41 5.00
C GLU A 211 -17.93 14.49 5.54
N LYS A 212 -17.34 14.29 6.72
CA LYS A 212 -16.35 15.22 7.25
C LYS A 212 -15.08 15.34 6.41
N CYS A 213 -14.67 14.26 5.74
CA CYS A 213 -13.57 14.30 4.77
C CYS A 213 -13.93 15.22 3.59
N LYS A 214 -15.14 15.10 3.04
CA LYS A 214 -15.59 15.94 1.92
C LYS A 214 -15.61 17.40 2.31
N GLU A 215 -16.25 17.72 3.43
CA GLU A 215 -16.26 19.09 3.98
C GLU A 215 -14.83 19.61 4.23
N GLY A 216 -13.94 18.75 4.75
CA GLY A 216 -12.54 19.12 4.98
C GLY A 216 -11.78 19.42 3.68
N VAL A 217 -12.05 18.68 2.60
CA VAL A 217 -11.49 18.94 1.27
C VAL A 217 -12.05 20.25 0.71
N GLU A 218 -13.36 20.46 0.78
CA GLU A 218 -14.03 21.67 0.32
C GLU A 218 -13.52 22.91 1.05
N ASN A 219 -13.37 22.84 2.38
CA ASN A 219 -12.84 23.95 3.17
C ASN A 219 -11.36 24.24 2.89
N LEU A 220 -10.53 23.22 2.66
CA LEU A 220 -9.12 23.40 2.30
C LEU A 220 -8.93 23.91 0.87
N GLN A 221 -9.84 23.54 -0.05
CA GLN A 221 -9.85 24.04 -1.42
C GLN A 221 -10.43 25.45 -1.51
N GLY A 222 -11.50 25.73 -0.76
CA GLY A 222 -12.11 27.05 -0.62
C GLY A 222 -11.18 28.05 0.04
N GLY A 223 -10.49 27.68 1.12
CA GLY A 223 -9.48 28.54 1.75
C GLY A 223 -8.24 28.79 0.87
N PHE A 224 -7.91 27.88 -0.05
CA PHE A 224 -6.89 28.15 -1.07
C PHE A 224 -7.37 29.14 -2.12
N LEU A 225 -8.65 29.09 -2.50
CA LEU A 225 -9.26 30.06 -3.41
C LEU A 225 -9.35 31.44 -2.75
N ASP A 226 -9.79 31.50 -1.49
CA ASP A 226 -9.83 32.72 -0.68
C ASP A 226 -8.43 33.33 -0.51
N MET A 227 -7.40 32.53 -0.18
CA MET A 227 -6.02 33.02 -0.10
C MET A 227 -5.49 33.57 -1.44
N LEU A 228 -5.98 33.05 -2.58
CA LEU A 228 -5.62 33.54 -3.91
C LEU A 228 -6.40 34.81 -4.31
N MET A 229 -7.60 34.97 -3.78
CA MET A 229 -8.52 36.09 -4.07
C MET A 229 -8.35 37.25 -3.09
N SER A 230 -7.88 36.99 -1.86
CA SER A 230 -7.67 37.99 -0.81
C SER A 230 -6.43 38.84 -1.01
N GLY A 231 -5.58 38.53 -2.01
CA GLY A 231 -4.63 39.48 -2.58
C GLY A 231 -3.90 40.38 -1.56
N GLU A 232 -3.45 39.84 -0.43
CA GLU A 232 -2.58 40.60 0.47
C GLU A 232 -1.20 40.62 -0.19
N GLU A 233 -1.03 41.58 -1.10
CA GLU A 233 0.25 42.13 -1.46
C GLU A 233 0.98 42.43 -0.14
N SER A 234 1.99 41.61 0.17
CA SER A 234 3.02 41.97 1.14
C SER A 234 3.85 43.11 0.55
N GLN A 235 3.22 44.27 0.47
CA GLN A 235 3.87 45.55 0.34
C GLN A 235 4.17 45.97 1.77
N ASP A 236 5.36 45.59 2.23
CA ASP A 236 6.17 46.35 3.19
C ASP A 236 7.39 45.51 3.57
N MET A 237 8.55 45.92 3.03
CA MET A 237 9.85 46.00 3.71
C MET A 237 10.94 46.32 2.68
N ILE A 238 10.88 47.53 2.13
CA ILE A 238 12.07 48.31 1.80
C ILE A 238 11.78 49.73 2.27
N GLU A 239 12.21 50.03 3.49
CA GLU A 239 12.94 51.25 3.87
C GLU A 239 13.63 51.03 5.22
#